data_AF-A0A8J1MAF4-F1
#
_entry.id   AF-A0A8J1MAF4-F1
#
_cell.length_a   1.000
_cell.length_b   1.000
_cell.length_c   1.000
_cell.angle_alpha   90.00
_cell.angle_beta   90.00
_cell.angle_gamma   90.00
#
_symmetry.space_group_name_H-M   'P 1'
#
loop_
_entity.id
_entity.type
_entity.pdbx_description
1 polymer ?
#
loop_
_entity_poly.entity_id
_entity_poly.type
_entity_poly.pdbx_seq_one_letter_code
_entity_poly.pdbx_strand_id
1 'polypeptide(L)'
;MGTLNDSSSHPEYFVLVGIPGMEDSHFLFSIPFCSMYILALAGNLLLMYVIATNASLHQPMYQFLIMLALSDILLCTTTVPKSLAIFWFQLGKITFEGCITQVFFVHFIFVTESSVLLTMAYDRYVAICYPLAYTTKLTNSFIWRVVIVALTRSFCTTGPFTLLLKRLPYQGSNIIAHSYCEHMAMAKLATADILVNVVYGLIIAFGITGIDMILIAISYVVIIRAVIRLPSSEARYKAFNTCVSHLCVITLFYVPAFFSFITHRVGHNVIPLYAHILLANLYCLVPPMMNPIIYGVKTKDIRHKLVKLILIRKF
;
A
#
# COMPACT_ATOMS: atom_id res chain seq x y z
N MET A 1 -4.03 -45.58 29.08
CA MET A 1 -4.55 -44.49 28.21
C MET A 1 -4.03 -43.18 28.78
N GLY A 2 -2.91 -42.69 28.25
CA GLY A 2 -2.41 -41.35 28.58
C GLY A 2 -3.17 -40.34 27.73
N THR A 3 -3.89 -39.43 28.37
CA THR A 3 -4.49 -38.27 27.73
C THR A 3 -3.37 -37.36 27.23
N LEU A 4 -3.23 -37.24 25.91
CA LEU A 4 -2.43 -36.20 25.29
C LEU A 4 -3.08 -34.86 25.65
N ASN A 5 -2.49 -34.14 26.61
CA ASN A 5 -2.77 -32.72 26.82
C ASN A 5 -2.24 -31.97 25.60
N ASP A 6 -3.09 -31.77 24.61
CA ASP A 6 -2.80 -30.91 23.47
C ASP A 6 -2.93 -29.45 23.93
N SER A 7 -1.94 -28.97 24.69
CA SER A 7 -1.83 -27.55 25.01
C SER A 7 -1.50 -26.82 23.71
N SER A 8 -2.54 -26.38 23.01
CA SER A 8 -2.42 -25.66 21.74
C SER A 8 -1.42 -24.51 21.88
N SER A 9 -0.37 -24.50 21.07
CA SER A 9 0.70 -23.49 21.09
C SER A 9 0.25 -22.09 20.65
N HIS A 10 -1.00 -21.94 20.21
CA HIS A 10 -1.58 -20.72 19.67
C HIS A 10 -2.91 -20.40 20.37
N PRO A 11 -3.25 -19.12 20.55
CA PRO A 11 -4.55 -18.72 21.07
C PRO A 11 -5.62 -18.96 19.99
N GLU A 12 -6.86 -19.21 20.41
CA GLU A 12 -8.00 -19.29 19.51
C GLU A 12 -8.23 -17.95 18.78
N TYR A 13 -8.03 -16.84 19.49
CA TYR A 13 -8.20 -15.49 18.98
C TYR A 13 -7.23 -14.48 19.60
N PHE A 14 -6.92 -13.44 18.83
CA PHE A 14 -6.33 -12.19 19.30
C PHE A 14 -7.40 -11.13 19.51
N VAL A 15 -7.11 -10.16 20.37
CA VAL A 15 -7.94 -8.98 20.63
C VAL A 15 -7.19 -7.75 20.13
N LEU A 16 -7.68 -7.15 19.05
CA LEU A 16 -7.20 -5.88 18.52
C LEU A 16 -7.82 -4.72 19.29
N VAL A 17 -6.98 -3.83 19.82
CA VAL A 17 -7.42 -2.70 20.67
C VAL A 17 -7.87 -1.49 19.86
N GLY A 18 -7.47 -1.36 18.59
CA GLY A 18 -7.75 -0.14 17.82
C GLY A 18 -6.64 0.88 18.00
N ILE A 19 -6.96 2.04 18.59
CA ILE A 19 -5.99 3.09 18.94
C ILE A 19 -5.88 3.12 20.47
N PRO A 20 -4.80 2.57 21.06
CA PRO A 20 -4.59 2.48 22.51
C PRO A 20 -4.53 3.85 23.18
N GLY A 21 -5.19 3.98 24.33
CA GLY A 21 -5.22 5.22 25.12
C GLY A 21 -6.11 6.32 24.54
N MET A 22 -6.84 6.03 23.47
CA MET A 22 -7.84 6.92 22.86
C MET A 22 -9.16 6.20 22.60
N GLU A 23 -9.46 5.16 23.38
CA GLU A 23 -10.67 4.33 23.26
C GLU A 23 -11.95 5.17 23.36
N ASP A 24 -12.00 6.13 24.28
CA ASP A 24 -13.14 7.05 24.44
C ASP A 24 -13.37 7.94 23.20
N SER A 25 -12.34 8.14 22.39
CA SER A 25 -12.38 8.95 21.16
C SER A 25 -12.54 8.11 19.88
N HIS A 26 -12.68 6.78 19.97
CA HIS A 26 -12.82 5.91 18.81
C HIS A 26 -13.98 6.33 17.89
N PHE A 27 -15.08 6.81 18.45
CA PHE A 27 -16.20 7.34 17.67
C PHE A 27 -15.78 8.53 16.80
N LEU A 28 -14.99 9.46 17.35
CA LEU A 28 -14.48 10.62 16.60
C LEU A 28 -13.52 10.20 15.49
N PHE A 29 -12.63 9.22 15.74
CA PHE A 29 -11.72 8.67 14.72
C PHE A 29 -12.43 7.86 13.64
N SER A 30 -13.60 7.29 13.94
CA SER A 30 -14.36 6.52 12.97
C SER A 30 -14.86 7.35 11.79
N ILE A 31 -15.18 8.62 12.02
CA ILE A 31 -15.67 9.55 10.99
C ILE A 31 -14.62 9.78 9.88
N PRO A 32 -13.38 10.22 10.18
CA PRO A 32 -12.35 10.39 9.15
C PRO A 32 -11.95 9.06 8.52
N PHE A 33 -11.87 7.96 9.28
CA PHE A 33 -11.53 6.65 8.72
C PHE A 33 -12.58 6.16 7.71
N CYS A 34 -13.85 6.26 8.07
CA CYS A 34 -14.96 5.89 7.19
C CYS A 34 -14.99 6.80 5.96
N SER A 35 -14.80 8.11 6.13
CA SER A 35 -14.76 9.08 5.03
C SER A 35 -13.62 8.78 4.05
N MET A 36 -12.39 8.57 4.57
CA MET A 36 -11.24 8.20 3.74
C MET A 36 -11.47 6.88 3.01
N TYR A 37 -12.06 5.89 3.67
CA TYR A 37 -12.39 4.60 3.06
C TYR A 37 -13.37 4.73 1.90
N ILE A 38 -14.47 5.46 2.10
CA ILE A 38 -15.48 5.69 1.07
C ILE A 38 -14.85 6.45 -0.11
N LEU A 39 -14.03 7.47 0.16
CA LEU A 39 -13.33 8.22 -0.89
C LEU A 39 -12.33 7.36 -1.65
N ALA A 40 -11.56 6.52 -0.96
CA ALA A 40 -10.62 5.58 -1.58
C ALA A 40 -11.37 4.59 -2.48
N LEU A 41 -12.45 3.97 -2.00
CA LEU A 41 -13.27 3.07 -2.80
C LEU A 41 -13.89 3.77 -4.01
N ALA A 42 -14.61 4.86 -3.78
CA ALA A 42 -15.32 5.58 -4.84
C ALA A 42 -14.34 6.14 -5.88
N GLY A 43 -13.23 6.73 -5.45
CA GLY A 43 -12.20 7.29 -6.31
C GLY A 43 -11.53 6.24 -7.17
N ASN A 44 -11.09 5.11 -6.59
CA ASN A 44 -10.41 4.05 -7.32
C ASN A 44 -11.36 3.26 -8.24
N LEU A 45 -12.59 2.99 -7.81
CA LEU A 45 -13.61 2.37 -8.66
C LEU A 45 -13.98 3.27 -9.84
N LEU A 46 -14.13 4.58 -9.61
CA LEU A 46 -14.39 5.54 -10.67
C LEU A 46 -13.21 5.62 -11.65
N LEU A 47 -11.98 5.62 -11.14
CA LEU A 47 -10.77 5.62 -11.97
C LEU A 47 -10.74 4.37 -12.87
N MET A 48 -10.96 3.19 -12.30
CA MET A 48 -11.05 1.93 -13.05
C MET A 48 -12.17 1.97 -14.10
N TYR A 49 -13.36 2.44 -13.73
CA TYR A 49 -14.50 2.57 -14.63
C TYR A 49 -14.19 3.49 -15.82
N VAL A 50 -13.60 4.66 -15.57
CA VAL A 50 -13.22 5.62 -16.61
C VAL A 50 -12.20 5.01 -17.57
N ILE A 51 -11.19 4.29 -17.05
CA ILE A 51 -10.19 3.65 -17.90
C ILE A 51 -10.82 2.53 -18.74
N ALA A 52 -11.62 1.66 -18.11
CA ALA A 52 -12.26 0.52 -18.78
C ALA A 52 -13.25 0.92 -19.88
N THR A 53 -13.96 2.04 -19.71
CA THR A 53 -14.96 2.52 -20.68
C THR A 53 -14.37 3.35 -21.82
N ASN A 54 -13.10 3.78 -21.71
CA ASN A 54 -12.47 4.65 -22.71
C ASN A 54 -11.26 3.97 -23.34
N ALA A 55 -11.47 3.36 -24.52
CA ALA A 55 -10.40 2.69 -25.27
C ALA A 55 -9.17 3.58 -25.55
N SER A 56 -9.34 4.90 -25.64
CA SER A 56 -8.23 5.86 -25.80
C SER A 56 -7.26 5.89 -24.60
N LEU A 57 -7.70 5.41 -23.43
CA LEU A 57 -6.92 5.29 -22.21
C LEU A 57 -6.28 3.91 -22.06
N HIS A 58 -6.37 2.99 -23.03
CA HIS A 58 -5.71 1.67 -22.92
C HIS A 58 -4.20 1.72 -23.24
N GLN A 59 -3.51 2.74 -22.73
CA GLN A 59 -2.05 2.83 -22.79
C GLN A 59 -1.42 2.17 -21.55
N PRO A 60 -0.15 1.75 -21.62
CA PRO A 60 0.53 1.02 -20.53
C PRO A 60 0.41 1.69 -19.16
N MET A 61 0.62 3.01 -19.10
CA MET A 61 0.48 3.80 -17.87
C MET A 61 -0.88 3.61 -17.18
N TYR A 62 -1.99 3.62 -17.93
CA TYR A 62 -3.33 3.48 -17.35
C TYR A 62 -3.64 2.04 -16.93
N GLN A 63 -3.02 1.03 -17.53
CA GLN A 63 -3.10 -0.34 -17.03
C GLN A 63 -2.41 -0.47 -15.66
N PHE A 64 -1.26 0.20 -15.47
CA PHE A 64 -0.63 0.28 -14.15
C PHE A 64 -1.48 1.06 -13.15
N LEU A 65 -2.23 2.08 -13.57
CA LEU A 65 -3.20 2.77 -12.72
C LEU A 65 -4.36 1.88 -12.27
N ILE A 66 -4.85 0.98 -13.14
CA ILE A 66 -5.85 -0.02 -12.73
C ILE A 66 -5.26 -0.96 -11.66
N MET A 67 -4.02 -1.41 -11.84
CA MET A 67 -3.35 -2.27 -10.85
C MET A 67 -3.16 -1.55 -9.52
N LEU A 68 -2.74 -0.29 -9.55
CA LEU A 68 -2.61 0.55 -8.37
C LEU A 68 -3.97 0.73 -7.67
N ALA A 69 -5.02 1.08 -8.43
CA ALA A 69 -6.38 1.25 -7.91
C ALA A 69 -6.95 -0.03 -7.27
N LEU A 70 -6.66 -1.20 -7.87
CA LEU A 70 -7.05 -2.48 -7.31
C LEU A 70 -6.32 -2.76 -5.98
N SER A 71 -5.00 -2.53 -5.94
CA SER A 71 -4.21 -2.65 -4.71
C SER A 71 -4.73 -1.71 -3.62
N ASP A 72 -5.02 -0.45 -3.95
CA ASP A 72 -5.57 0.56 -3.05
C ASP A 72 -6.89 0.11 -2.40
N ILE A 73 -7.81 -0.43 -3.21
CA ILE A 73 -9.10 -0.97 -2.74
C ILE A 73 -8.88 -2.17 -1.83
N LEU A 74 -8.03 -3.11 -2.23
CA LEU A 74 -7.75 -4.33 -1.47
C LEU A 74 -7.08 -4.01 -0.12
N LEU A 75 -6.12 -3.07 -0.10
CA LEU A 75 -5.42 -2.67 1.12
C LEU A 75 -6.40 -2.05 2.12
N CYS A 76 -7.19 -1.08 1.65
CA CYS A 76 -8.20 -0.43 2.48
C CYS A 76 -9.25 -1.43 3.00
N THR A 77 -9.73 -2.33 2.15
CA THR A 77 -10.76 -3.31 2.53
C THR A 77 -10.23 -4.37 3.51
N THR A 78 -8.92 -4.65 3.47
CA THR A 78 -8.30 -5.61 4.40
C THR A 78 -8.15 -5.03 5.81
N THR A 79 -7.92 -3.72 5.97
CA THR A 79 -7.55 -3.10 7.26
C THR A 79 -8.69 -2.29 7.88
N VAL A 80 -9.40 -1.50 7.07
CA VAL A 80 -10.31 -0.46 7.55
C VAL A 80 -11.62 -1.00 8.10
N PRO A 81 -12.30 -1.99 7.47
CA PRO A 81 -13.53 -2.56 8.03
C PRO A 81 -13.31 -3.14 9.43
N LYS A 82 -12.15 -3.77 9.67
CA LYS A 82 -11.80 -4.29 11.00
C LYS A 82 -11.60 -3.15 12.01
N SER A 83 -10.90 -2.09 11.60
CA SER A 83 -10.69 -0.90 12.45
C SER A 83 -12.02 -0.22 12.80
N LEU A 84 -12.93 -0.06 11.84
CA LEU A 84 -14.26 0.51 12.07
C LEU A 84 -15.13 -0.38 12.97
N ALA A 85 -15.04 -1.71 12.83
CA ALA A 85 -15.75 -2.64 13.72
C ALA A 85 -15.27 -2.53 15.18
N ILE A 86 -13.99 -2.25 15.40
CA ILE A 86 -13.46 -1.93 16.73
C ILE A 86 -14.05 -0.62 17.22
N PHE A 87 -14.01 0.43 16.40
CA PHE A 87 -14.42 1.77 16.83
C PHE A 87 -15.93 1.92 17.13
N TRP A 88 -16.79 1.21 16.39
CA TRP A 88 -18.24 1.31 16.54
C TRP A 88 -18.83 0.28 17.51
N PHE A 89 -18.27 -0.92 17.54
CA PHE A 89 -18.88 -2.07 18.22
C PHE A 89 -17.94 -2.76 19.21
N GLN A 90 -16.71 -2.26 19.39
CA GLN A 90 -15.67 -2.90 20.21
C GLN A 90 -15.38 -4.35 19.78
N LEU A 91 -15.60 -4.67 18.50
CA LEU A 91 -15.41 -6.01 17.94
C LEU A 91 -13.94 -6.25 17.56
N GLY A 92 -13.07 -6.27 18.56
CA GLY A 92 -11.61 -6.48 18.41
C GLY A 92 -11.18 -7.93 18.19
N LYS A 93 -12.03 -8.91 18.48
CA LYS A 93 -11.67 -10.34 18.35
C LYS A 93 -11.40 -10.74 16.90
N ILE A 94 -10.28 -11.39 16.64
CA ILE A 94 -9.92 -11.97 15.34
C ILE A 94 -9.27 -13.33 15.58
N THR A 95 -9.62 -14.34 14.80
CA THR A 95 -9.02 -15.67 14.94
C THR A 95 -7.53 -15.61 14.60
N PHE A 96 -6.74 -16.55 15.16
CA PHE A 96 -5.31 -16.64 14.85
C PHE A 96 -5.03 -16.70 13.34
N GLU A 97 -5.72 -17.60 12.63
CA GLU A 97 -5.58 -17.74 11.17
C GLU A 97 -6.09 -16.50 10.42
N GLY A 98 -7.14 -15.84 10.92
CA GLY A 98 -7.62 -14.58 10.36
C GLY A 98 -6.58 -13.46 10.46
N CYS A 99 -5.86 -13.40 11.59
CA CYS A 99 -4.80 -12.44 11.82
C CYS A 99 -3.59 -12.67 10.89
N ILE A 100 -3.14 -13.93 10.76
CA ILE A 100 -2.09 -14.32 9.81
C ILE A 100 -2.51 -14.00 8.37
N THR A 101 -3.76 -14.29 8.00
CA THR A 101 -4.31 -13.98 6.68
C THR A 101 -4.31 -12.48 6.42
N GLN A 102 -4.71 -11.67 7.39
CA GLN A 102 -4.67 -10.22 7.29
C GLN A 102 -3.24 -9.69 7.10
N VAL A 103 -2.27 -10.21 7.87
CA VAL A 103 -0.85 -9.87 7.71
C VAL A 103 -0.35 -10.21 6.31
N PHE A 104 -0.69 -11.41 5.80
CA PHE A 104 -0.32 -11.84 4.45
C PHE A 104 -0.81 -10.87 3.39
N PHE A 105 -2.10 -10.55 3.38
CA PHE A 105 -2.68 -9.68 2.36
C PHE A 105 -2.14 -8.25 2.45
N VAL A 106 -2.02 -7.67 3.65
CA VAL A 106 -1.46 -6.32 3.82
C VAL A 106 -0.06 -6.23 3.20
N HIS A 107 0.84 -7.18 3.51
CA HIS A 107 2.20 -7.14 2.97
C HIS A 107 2.22 -7.50 1.48
N PHE A 108 1.37 -8.44 1.04
CA PHE A 108 1.33 -8.88 -0.36
C PHE A 108 0.93 -7.71 -1.26
N ILE A 109 -0.09 -6.97 -0.84
CA ILE A 109 -0.59 -5.79 -1.54
C ILE A 109 0.47 -4.69 -1.53
N PHE A 110 1.12 -4.44 -0.39
CA PHE A 110 2.18 -3.43 -0.28
C PHE A 110 3.36 -3.71 -1.22
N VAL A 111 3.83 -4.96 -1.29
CA VAL A 111 4.93 -5.35 -2.22
C VAL A 111 4.47 -5.28 -3.69
N THR A 112 3.21 -5.60 -3.96
CA THR A 112 2.63 -5.47 -5.30
C THR A 112 2.59 -3.99 -5.70
N GLU A 113 2.11 -3.11 -4.82
CA GLU A 113 2.04 -1.66 -5.04
C GLU A 113 3.43 -1.06 -5.27
N SER A 114 4.43 -1.43 -4.45
CA SER A 114 5.83 -1.06 -4.63
C SER A 114 6.36 -1.45 -6.02
N SER A 115 6.02 -2.66 -6.49
CA SER A 115 6.41 -3.15 -7.81
C SER A 115 5.71 -2.40 -8.96
N VAL A 116 4.44 -2.03 -8.78
CA VAL A 116 3.67 -1.22 -9.73
C VAL A 116 4.28 0.18 -9.83
N LEU A 117 4.58 0.84 -8.70
CA LEU A 117 5.22 2.16 -8.68
C LEU A 117 6.60 2.18 -9.35
N LEU A 118 7.41 1.15 -9.10
CA LEU A 118 8.69 0.98 -9.80
C LEU A 118 8.49 0.85 -11.32
N THR A 119 7.50 0.07 -11.75
CA THR A 119 7.20 -0.10 -13.17
C THR A 119 6.67 1.19 -13.79
N MET A 120 5.84 1.96 -13.07
CA MET A 120 5.38 3.27 -13.52
C MET A 120 6.55 4.26 -13.66
N ALA A 121 7.56 4.20 -12.78
CA ALA A 121 8.76 5.00 -12.92
C ALA A 121 9.57 4.59 -14.17
N TYR A 122 9.66 3.29 -14.44
CA TYR A 122 10.26 2.77 -15.67
C TYR A 122 9.49 3.19 -16.93
N ASP A 123 8.16 3.17 -16.90
CA ASP A 123 7.31 3.67 -18.00
C ASP A 123 7.60 5.14 -18.30
N ARG A 124 7.63 6.00 -17.27
CA ARG A 124 7.98 7.43 -17.43
C ARG A 124 9.40 7.61 -17.96
N TYR A 125 10.35 6.80 -17.49
CA TYR A 125 11.72 6.80 -17.97
C TYR A 125 11.80 6.48 -19.47
N VAL A 126 11.17 5.40 -19.93
CA VAL A 126 11.18 5.03 -21.34
C VAL A 126 10.44 6.09 -22.19
N ALA A 127 9.31 6.60 -21.71
CA ALA A 127 8.51 7.60 -22.43
C ALA A 127 9.28 8.90 -22.68
N ILE A 128 10.13 9.33 -21.74
CA ILE A 128 10.86 10.60 -21.83
C ILE A 128 12.25 10.41 -22.45
N CYS A 129 13.00 9.39 -22.02
CA CYS A 129 14.38 9.20 -22.44
C CYS A 129 14.50 8.42 -23.77
N TYR A 130 13.50 7.60 -24.13
CA TYR A 130 13.52 6.77 -25.33
C TYR A 130 12.16 6.76 -26.07
N PRO A 131 11.63 7.94 -26.46
CA PRO A 131 10.27 8.05 -27.02
C PRO A 131 10.04 7.18 -28.26
N LEU A 132 11.05 7.05 -29.15
CA LEU A 132 10.96 6.22 -30.37
C LEU A 132 10.85 4.72 -30.09
N ALA A 133 11.34 4.25 -28.95
CA ALA A 133 11.31 2.85 -28.55
C ALA A 133 10.18 2.54 -27.56
N TYR A 134 9.31 3.51 -27.24
CA TYR A 134 8.27 3.35 -26.22
C TYR A 134 7.30 2.23 -26.58
N THR A 135 6.74 2.26 -27.80
CA THR A 135 5.74 1.30 -28.26
C THR A 135 6.28 -0.11 -28.47
N THR A 136 7.59 -0.25 -28.72
CA THR A 136 8.24 -1.55 -28.89
C THR A 136 8.66 -2.17 -27.56
N LYS A 137 8.98 -1.36 -26.55
CA LYS A 137 9.34 -1.83 -25.21
C LYS A 137 8.11 -2.10 -24.34
N LEU A 138 7.14 -1.19 -24.33
CA LEU A 138 5.98 -1.26 -23.44
C LEU A 138 4.76 -1.85 -24.18
N THR A 139 4.90 -3.12 -24.53
CA THR A 139 3.84 -3.91 -25.17
C THR A 139 2.89 -4.51 -24.13
N ASN A 140 1.73 -5.01 -24.56
CA ASN A 140 0.82 -5.77 -23.69
C ASN A 140 1.50 -7.02 -23.07
N SER A 141 2.42 -7.65 -23.80
CA SER A 141 3.22 -8.77 -23.29
C SER A 141 4.13 -8.33 -22.14
N PHE A 142 4.76 -7.16 -22.25
CA PHE A 142 5.54 -6.57 -21.16
C PHE A 142 4.68 -6.32 -19.91
N ILE A 143 3.49 -5.74 -20.08
CA ILE A 143 2.56 -5.47 -18.96
C ILE A 143 2.20 -6.78 -18.24
N TRP A 144 1.81 -7.82 -18.98
CA TRP A 144 1.48 -9.12 -18.37
C TRP A 144 2.66 -9.77 -17.64
N ARG A 145 3.88 -9.66 -18.19
CA ARG A 145 5.10 -10.13 -17.52
C ARG A 145 5.32 -9.38 -16.21
N VAL A 146 5.15 -8.06 -16.21
CA VAL A 146 5.24 -7.25 -14.98
C VAL A 146 4.24 -7.72 -13.94
N VAL A 147 2.98 -7.96 -14.31
CA VAL A 147 1.95 -8.45 -13.38
C VAL A 147 2.40 -9.76 -12.74
N ILE A 148 2.82 -10.74 -13.56
CA ILE A 148 3.24 -12.05 -13.07
C ILE A 148 4.45 -11.91 -12.14
N VAL A 149 5.45 -11.10 -12.52
CA VAL A 149 6.64 -10.86 -11.71
C VAL A 149 6.27 -10.17 -10.39
N ALA A 150 5.40 -9.17 -10.40
CA ALA A 150 4.96 -8.46 -9.21
C ALA A 150 4.21 -9.37 -8.23
N LEU A 151 3.28 -10.18 -8.73
CA LEU A 151 2.52 -11.13 -7.90
C LEU A 151 3.43 -12.24 -7.35
N THR A 152 4.34 -12.78 -8.18
CA THR A 152 5.29 -13.82 -7.77
C THR A 152 6.26 -13.27 -6.73
N ARG A 153 6.84 -12.09 -6.95
CA ARG A 153 7.69 -11.39 -5.98
C ARG A 153 6.96 -11.18 -4.66
N SER A 154 5.71 -10.72 -4.71
CA SER A 154 4.90 -10.51 -3.50
C SER A 154 4.67 -11.81 -2.75
N PHE A 155 4.27 -12.88 -3.43
CA PHE A 155 4.08 -14.19 -2.80
C PHE A 155 5.38 -14.76 -2.20
N CYS A 156 6.48 -14.72 -2.94
CA CYS A 156 7.77 -15.26 -2.48
C CYS A 156 8.35 -14.51 -1.27
N THR A 157 7.95 -13.25 -1.07
CA THR A 157 8.41 -12.42 0.04
C THR A 157 7.48 -12.52 1.25
N THR A 158 6.17 -12.58 1.04
CA THR A 158 5.19 -12.61 2.14
C THR A 158 4.82 -14.02 2.60
N GLY A 159 5.00 -15.03 1.76
CA GLY A 159 4.82 -16.44 2.13
C GLY A 159 5.71 -16.84 3.30
N PRO A 160 7.05 -16.72 3.18
CA PRO A 160 7.95 -17.04 4.30
C PRO A 160 7.69 -16.18 5.53
N PHE A 161 7.36 -14.90 5.32
CA PHE A 161 7.03 -13.95 6.39
C PHE A 161 5.90 -14.46 7.30
N THR A 162 4.82 -14.96 6.71
CA THR A 162 3.68 -15.51 7.46
C THR A 162 3.91 -16.91 8.01
N LEU A 163 4.69 -17.74 7.32
CA LEU A 163 5.11 -19.05 7.84
C LEU A 163 5.98 -18.90 9.10
N LEU A 164 6.86 -17.91 9.14
CA LEU A 164 7.68 -17.62 10.32
C LEU A 164 6.82 -17.19 11.51
N LEU A 165 5.82 -16.33 11.29
CA LEU A 165 4.85 -15.97 12.33
C LEU A 165 4.06 -17.17 12.84
N LYS A 166 3.61 -18.04 11.94
CA LYS A 166 2.80 -19.23 12.28
C LYS A 166 3.58 -20.25 13.12
N ARG A 167 4.91 -20.31 12.96
CA ARG A 167 5.78 -21.21 13.74
C ARG A 167 5.99 -20.76 15.19
N LEU A 168 5.71 -19.50 15.53
CA LEU A 168 5.96 -18.98 16.87
C LEU A 168 4.91 -19.47 17.89
N PRO A 169 5.30 -19.84 19.12
CA PRO A 169 4.37 -20.09 20.20
C PRO A 169 3.83 -18.77 20.78
N TYR A 170 2.51 -18.69 20.95
CA TYR A 170 1.80 -17.54 21.50
C TYR A 170 1.07 -17.96 22.77
N GLN A 171 1.81 -18.09 23.86
CA GLN A 171 1.28 -18.50 25.17
C GLN A 171 1.15 -17.33 26.15
N GLY A 172 1.57 -16.13 25.74
CA GLY A 172 1.52 -14.91 26.54
C GLY A 172 0.19 -14.17 26.37
N SER A 173 0.28 -12.85 26.24
CA SER A 173 -0.86 -12.00 25.92
C SER A 173 -1.43 -12.33 24.55
N ASN A 174 -2.75 -12.24 24.40
CA ASN A 174 -3.44 -12.27 23.12
C ASN A 174 -3.93 -10.87 22.69
N ILE A 175 -3.44 -9.81 23.34
CA ILE A 175 -3.84 -8.42 23.07
C ILE A 175 -2.85 -7.79 22.10
N ILE A 176 -3.33 -7.41 20.92
CA ILE A 176 -2.57 -6.67 19.93
C ILE A 176 -2.98 -5.20 20.01
N ALA A 177 -2.07 -4.35 20.48
CA ALA A 177 -2.25 -2.91 20.56
C ALA A 177 -2.16 -2.25 19.17
N HIS A 178 -3.09 -2.61 18.28
CA HIS A 178 -3.16 -2.12 16.90
C HIS A 178 -4.60 -2.22 16.38
N SER A 179 -4.90 -1.51 15.28
CA SER A 179 -6.24 -1.52 14.66
C SER A 179 -6.45 -2.64 13.63
N TYR A 180 -5.36 -3.28 13.23
CA TYR A 180 -5.30 -4.45 12.35
C TYR A 180 -4.07 -5.28 12.73
N CYS A 181 -4.01 -6.53 12.28
CA CYS A 181 -2.85 -7.39 12.52
C CYS A 181 -1.62 -6.91 11.76
N GLU A 182 -0.69 -6.31 12.50
CA GLU A 182 0.64 -5.93 12.00
C GLU A 182 1.66 -7.00 12.39
N HIS A 183 2.65 -7.23 11.53
CA HIS A 183 3.58 -8.35 11.67
C HIS A 183 4.45 -8.25 12.92
N MET A 184 5.06 -7.09 13.19
CA MET A 184 5.90 -6.92 14.38
C MET A 184 5.07 -6.87 15.66
N ALA A 185 3.89 -6.27 15.63
CA ALA A 185 2.94 -6.27 16.74
C ALA A 185 2.59 -7.71 17.10
N MET A 186 2.26 -8.55 16.11
CA MET A 186 2.02 -9.98 16.33
C MET A 186 3.29 -10.70 16.81
N ALA A 187 4.42 -10.58 16.12
CA ALA A 187 5.66 -11.28 16.48
C ALA A 187 6.08 -11.01 17.93
N LYS A 188 5.98 -9.77 18.42
CA LYS A 188 6.35 -9.37 19.79
C LYS A 188 5.51 -10.05 20.88
N LEU A 189 4.35 -10.63 20.57
CA LEU A 189 3.53 -11.40 21.52
C LEU A 189 4.05 -12.84 21.73
N ALA A 190 4.91 -13.33 20.85
CA ALA A 190 5.44 -14.69 20.95
C ALA A 190 6.33 -14.86 22.19
N THR A 191 6.33 -16.07 22.75
CA THR A 191 7.17 -16.41 23.92
C THR A 191 8.55 -16.95 23.53
N ALA A 192 8.80 -17.19 22.24
CA ALA A 192 10.08 -17.63 21.71
C ALA A 192 10.91 -16.47 21.14
N ASP A 193 12.20 -16.74 20.85
CA ASP A 193 13.06 -15.78 20.17
C ASP A 193 12.52 -15.42 18.77
N ILE A 194 12.42 -14.12 18.52
CA ILE A 194 11.89 -13.55 17.28
C ILE A 194 12.98 -12.99 16.37
N LEU A 195 14.26 -13.22 16.68
CA LEU A 195 15.38 -12.69 15.90
C LEU A 195 15.24 -12.95 14.39
N VAL A 196 14.87 -14.16 13.99
CA VAL A 196 14.67 -14.51 12.57
C VAL A 196 13.56 -13.66 11.92
N ASN A 197 12.44 -13.45 12.61
CA ASN A 197 11.33 -12.59 12.14
C ASN A 197 11.78 -11.13 12.01
N VAL A 198 12.58 -10.66 12.97
CA VAL A 198 13.14 -9.30 12.96
C VAL A 198 14.10 -9.10 11.79
N VAL A 199 15.06 -10.01 11.60
CA VAL A 199 16.05 -9.93 10.51
C VAL A 199 15.37 -10.07 9.16
N TYR A 200 14.45 -11.01 9.01
CA TYR A 200 13.71 -11.19 7.77
C TYR A 200 12.85 -9.97 7.43
N GLY A 201 12.16 -9.39 8.42
CA GLY A 201 11.42 -8.15 8.24
C GLY A 201 12.31 -6.96 7.84
N LEU A 202 13.53 -6.88 8.38
CA LEU A 202 14.54 -5.88 7.96
C LEU A 202 14.99 -6.09 6.51
N ILE A 203 15.22 -7.34 6.10
CA ILE A 203 15.60 -7.67 4.72
C ILE A 203 14.50 -7.26 3.73
N ILE A 204 13.23 -7.49 4.05
CA ILE A 204 12.12 -7.03 3.19
C ILE A 204 12.06 -5.49 3.17
N ALA A 205 12.07 -4.84 4.34
CA ALA A 205 11.93 -3.39 4.42
C ALA A 205 13.08 -2.64 3.72
N PHE A 206 14.33 -3.04 3.92
CA PHE A 206 15.49 -2.33 3.35
C PHE A 206 16.00 -2.94 2.05
N GLY A 207 15.98 -4.27 1.94
CA GLY A 207 16.41 -4.95 0.72
C GLY A 207 15.40 -4.73 -0.40
N ILE A 208 14.13 -5.03 -0.17
CA ILE A 208 13.15 -5.07 -1.26
C ILE A 208 12.57 -3.67 -1.53
N THR A 209 12.00 -3.05 -0.51
CA THR A 209 11.43 -1.70 -0.62
C THR A 209 12.52 -0.64 -0.81
N GLY A 210 13.68 -0.80 -0.17
CA GLY A 210 14.82 0.11 -0.34
C GLY A 210 15.46 0.05 -1.73
N ILE A 211 15.59 -1.14 -2.35
CA ILE A 211 16.06 -1.25 -3.73
C ILE A 211 15.07 -0.58 -4.69
N ASP A 212 13.76 -0.79 -4.52
CA ASP A 212 12.74 -0.14 -5.36
C ASP A 212 12.89 1.40 -5.29
N MET A 213 13.06 1.94 -4.08
CA MET A 213 13.31 3.37 -3.86
C MET A 213 14.55 3.89 -4.59
N ILE A 214 15.66 3.15 -4.52
CA ILE A 214 16.91 3.53 -5.20
C ILE A 214 16.71 3.51 -6.72
N LEU A 215 16.06 2.49 -7.27
CA LEU A 215 15.81 2.38 -8.71
C LEU A 215 14.85 3.47 -9.20
N ILE A 216 13.82 3.81 -8.43
CA ILE A 216 12.92 4.93 -8.71
C ILE A 216 13.70 6.25 -8.69
N ALA A 217 14.53 6.47 -7.66
CA ALA A 217 15.33 7.69 -7.54
C ALA A 217 16.30 7.85 -8.72
N ILE A 218 17.03 6.79 -9.09
CA ILE A 218 17.91 6.79 -10.26
C ILE A 218 17.12 7.11 -11.53
N SER A 219 15.97 6.45 -11.73
CA SER A 219 15.11 6.70 -12.89
C SER A 219 14.71 8.16 -12.98
N TYR A 220 14.32 8.77 -11.87
CA TYR A 220 13.91 10.17 -11.81
C TYR A 220 15.06 11.17 -11.96
N VAL A 221 16.25 10.85 -11.44
CA VAL A 221 17.45 11.66 -11.71
C VAL A 221 17.73 11.71 -13.21
N VAL A 222 17.63 10.57 -13.90
CA VAL A 222 17.84 10.52 -15.36
C VAL A 222 16.71 11.23 -16.12
N ILE A 223 15.45 11.04 -15.71
CA ILE A 223 14.30 11.74 -16.29
C ILE A 223 14.48 13.26 -16.17
N ILE A 224 14.78 13.77 -14.98
CA ILE A 224 14.95 15.21 -14.74
C ILE A 224 16.10 15.75 -15.60
N ARG A 225 17.22 15.04 -15.69
CA ARG A 225 18.34 15.41 -16.58
C ARG A 225 17.92 15.46 -18.04
N ALA A 226 17.12 14.49 -18.51
CA ALA A 226 16.61 14.47 -19.88
C ALA A 226 15.64 15.62 -20.14
N VAL A 227 14.74 15.92 -19.20
CA VAL A 227 13.78 17.03 -19.31
C VAL A 227 14.51 18.37 -19.37
N ILE A 228 15.50 18.62 -18.52
CA ILE A 228 16.26 19.89 -18.52
C ILE A 228 16.97 20.14 -19.87
N ARG A 229 17.36 19.07 -20.57
CA ARG A 229 18.01 19.15 -21.89
C ARG A 229 17.04 19.40 -23.06
N LEU A 230 15.73 19.43 -22.83
CA LEU A 230 14.77 19.71 -23.89
C LEU A 230 14.88 21.18 -24.35
N PRO A 231 14.87 21.43 -25.67
CA PRO A 231 15.12 22.77 -26.23
C PRO A 231 13.96 23.74 -25.96
N SER A 232 12.71 23.25 -25.87
CA SER A 232 11.53 24.10 -25.67
C SER A 232 11.14 24.21 -24.20
N SER A 233 10.87 25.44 -23.73
CA SER A 233 10.32 25.71 -22.39
C SER A 233 8.94 25.04 -22.20
N GLU A 234 8.12 25.05 -23.25
CA GLU A 234 6.80 24.41 -23.22
C GLU A 234 6.90 22.89 -23.11
N ALA A 235 7.84 22.28 -23.85
CA ALA A 235 8.11 20.84 -23.76
C ALA A 235 8.61 20.44 -22.35
N ARG A 236 9.47 21.28 -21.75
CA ARG A 236 9.93 21.12 -20.36
C ARG A 236 8.77 21.17 -19.37
N TYR A 237 7.94 22.21 -19.45
CA TYR A 237 6.79 22.38 -18.58
C TYR A 237 5.81 21.20 -18.67
N LYS A 238 5.51 20.75 -19.89
CA LYS A 238 4.64 19.60 -20.13
C LYS A 238 5.20 18.31 -19.52
N ALA A 239 6.50 18.05 -19.69
CA ALA A 239 7.16 16.86 -19.13
C ALA A 239 7.28 16.91 -17.59
N PHE A 240 7.54 18.07 -17.01
CA PHE A 240 7.52 18.23 -15.55
C PHE A 240 6.12 17.98 -14.98
N ASN A 241 5.09 18.55 -15.61
CA ASN A 241 3.73 18.42 -15.11
C ASN A 241 3.21 16.98 -15.14
N THR A 242 3.72 16.11 -16.03
CA THR A 242 3.41 14.67 -16.01
C THR A 242 4.23 13.88 -14.97
N CYS A 243 5.41 14.36 -14.60
CA CYS A 243 6.26 13.73 -13.58
C CYS A 243 5.80 14.04 -12.15
N VAL A 244 5.29 15.26 -11.92
CA VAL A 244 4.87 15.73 -10.58
C VAL A 244 3.80 14.84 -9.98
N SER A 245 2.76 14.45 -10.74
CA SER A 245 1.71 13.58 -10.21
C SER A 245 2.28 12.24 -9.73
N HIS A 246 3.18 11.63 -10.50
CA HIS A 246 3.76 10.34 -10.13
C HIS A 246 4.74 10.48 -8.96
N LEU A 247 5.54 11.55 -8.91
CA LEU A 247 6.39 11.86 -7.74
C LEU A 247 5.56 12.08 -6.47
N CYS A 248 4.41 12.76 -6.56
CA CYS A 248 3.50 12.92 -5.42
C CYS A 248 3.01 11.56 -4.91
N VAL A 249 2.58 10.67 -5.81
CA VAL A 249 2.11 9.32 -5.44
C VAL A 249 3.23 8.48 -4.82
N ILE A 250 4.42 8.46 -5.43
CA ILE A 250 5.61 7.78 -4.87
C ILE A 250 5.92 8.31 -3.46
N THR A 251 5.91 9.63 -3.29
CA THR A 251 6.22 10.26 -2.00
C THR A 251 5.18 9.90 -0.94
N LEU A 252 3.89 9.94 -1.30
CA LEU A 252 2.78 9.57 -0.40
C LEU A 252 2.84 8.10 0.01
N PHE A 253 3.32 7.21 -0.86
CA PHE A 253 3.49 5.80 -0.53
C PHE A 253 4.71 5.55 0.37
N TYR A 254 5.90 5.98 -0.05
CA TYR A 254 7.15 5.58 0.62
C TYR A 254 7.50 6.38 1.88
N VAL A 255 7.17 7.68 1.94
CA VAL A 255 7.54 8.51 3.11
C VAL A 255 6.82 8.04 4.38
N PRO A 256 5.49 7.84 4.38
CA PRO A 256 4.79 7.32 5.56
C PRO A 256 5.22 5.91 5.95
N ALA A 257 5.50 5.04 4.97
CA ALA A 257 5.99 3.68 5.23
C ALA A 257 7.36 3.69 5.92
N PHE A 258 8.29 4.52 5.44
CA PHE A 258 9.62 4.68 6.03
C PHE A 258 9.55 5.27 7.44
N PHE A 259 8.72 6.29 7.65
CA PHE A 259 8.53 6.90 8.96
C PHE A 259 7.87 5.91 9.94
N SER A 260 6.84 5.18 9.53
CA SER A 260 6.21 4.12 10.34
C SER A 260 7.25 3.09 10.79
N PHE A 261 8.10 2.62 9.87
CA PHE A 261 9.17 1.68 10.16
C PHE A 261 10.18 2.21 11.19
N ILE A 262 10.71 3.43 10.98
CA ILE A 262 11.67 4.04 11.91
C ILE A 262 11.06 4.22 13.29
N THR A 263 9.84 4.74 13.35
CA THR A 263 9.21 5.09 14.61
C THR A 263 8.92 3.83 15.43
N HIS A 264 8.50 2.72 14.82
CA HIS A 264 8.30 1.44 15.51
C HIS A 264 9.61 0.82 16.06
N ARG A 265 10.78 1.16 15.47
CA ARG A 265 12.09 0.58 15.85
C ARG A 265 12.93 1.45 16.77
N VAL A 266 12.91 2.77 16.58
CA VAL A 266 13.77 3.74 17.27
C VAL A 266 12.97 4.69 18.17
N GLY A 267 11.67 4.86 17.90
CA GLY A 267 10.81 5.84 18.55
C GLY A 267 10.21 5.43 19.89
N HIS A 268 10.52 4.25 20.42
CA HIS A 268 9.87 3.68 21.61
C HIS A 268 9.92 4.57 22.85
N ASN A 269 10.86 5.52 22.92
CA ASN A 269 11.03 6.47 24.04
C ASN A 269 10.67 7.93 23.67
N VAL A 270 10.30 8.22 22.43
CA VAL A 270 10.13 9.60 21.92
C VAL A 270 8.71 9.87 21.42
N ILE A 271 8.01 8.86 20.90
CA ILE A 271 6.69 9.01 20.30
C ILE A 271 5.69 8.12 21.07
N PRO A 272 4.52 8.65 21.46
CA PRO A 272 3.49 7.85 22.13
C PRO A 272 2.94 6.71 21.23
N LEU A 273 2.58 5.58 21.85
CA LEU A 273 2.05 4.39 21.16
C LEU A 273 0.85 4.72 20.25
N TYR A 274 -0.05 5.59 20.69
CA TYR A 274 -1.21 6.02 19.91
C TYR A 274 -0.83 6.73 18.60
N ALA A 275 0.27 7.50 18.59
CA ALA A 275 0.72 8.25 17.43
C ALA A 275 1.34 7.32 16.37
N HIS A 276 2.08 6.29 16.80
CA HIS A 276 2.58 5.24 15.91
C HIS A 276 1.44 4.54 15.18
N ILE A 277 0.37 4.18 15.91
CA ILE A 277 -0.76 3.42 15.38
C ILE A 277 -1.64 4.30 14.49
N LEU A 278 -1.83 5.56 14.85
CA LEU A 278 -2.54 6.51 13.99
C LEU A 278 -1.79 6.69 12.67
N LEU A 279 -0.46 6.85 12.72
CA LEU A 279 0.35 6.92 11.52
C LEU A 279 0.30 5.61 10.71
N ALA A 280 0.30 4.46 11.40
CA ALA A 280 0.17 3.15 10.76
C ALA A 280 -1.12 3.04 9.94
N ASN A 281 -2.22 3.55 10.47
CA ASN A 281 -3.49 3.59 9.75
C ASN A 281 -3.49 4.64 8.62
N LEU A 282 -2.92 5.83 8.87
CA LEU A 282 -2.87 6.91 7.88
C LEU A 282 -2.04 6.52 6.65
N TYR A 283 -0.94 5.78 6.80
CA TYR A 283 -0.18 5.33 5.62
C TYR A 283 -0.97 4.34 4.77
N CYS A 284 -1.86 3.52 5.36
CA CYS A 284 -2.73 2.62 4.61
C CYS A 284 -3.90 3.33 3.92
N LEU A 285 -4.29 4.51 4.38
CA LEU A 285 -5.53 5.20 3.97
C LEU A 285 -5.31 6.40 3.08
N VAL A 286 -4.28 7.20 3.37
CA VAL A 286 -4.03 8.46 2.68
C VAL A 286 -3.61 8.23 1.22
N PRO A 287 -2.67 7.32 0.88
CA PRO A 287 -2.32 7.09 -0.51
C PRO A 287 -3.50 6.60 -1.35
N PRO A 288 -4.27 5.57 -0.94
CA PRO A 288 -5.47 5.14 -1.68
C PRO A 288 -6.51 6.22 -1.92
N MET A 289 -6.73 7.12 -0.96
CA MET A 289 -7.64 8.26 -1.12
C MET A 289 -7.08 9.31 -2.08
N MET A 290 -5.79 9.63 -1.95
CA MET A 290 -5.17 10.72 -2.69
C MET A 290 -4.81 10.35 -4.13
N ASN A 291 -4.50 9.08 -4.41
CA ASN A 291 -4.11 8.58 -5.73
C ASN A 291 -5.14 8.98 -6.82
N PRO A 292 -6.44 8.65 -6.70
CA PRO A 292 -7.46 9.06 -7.66
C PRO A 292 -7.58 10.58 -7.82
N ILE A 293 -7.41 11.35 -6.73
CA ILE A 293 -7.49 12.82 -6.76
C ILE A 293 -6.32 13.38 -7.56
N ILE A 294 -5.11 12.90 -7.30
CA ILE A 294 -3.90 13.31 -8.01
C ILE A 294 -4.04 13.00 -9.50
N TYR A 295 -4.42 11.78 -9.86
CA TYR A 295 -4.58 11.40 -11.26
C TYR A 295 -5.78 12.09 -11.92
N GLY A 296 -6.92 12.23 -11.24
CA GLY A 296 -8.13 12.86 -11.76
C GLY A 296 -8.02 14.37 -11.96
N VAL A 297 -7.30 15.07 -11.07
CA VAL A 297 -7.10 16.53 -11.17
C VAL A 297 -5.99 16.88 -12.15
N LYS A 298 -4.88 16.13 -12.14
CA LYS A 298 -3.67 16.47 -12.91
C LYS A 298 -3.63 15.84 -14.31
N THR A 299 -4.28 14.70 -14.52
CA THR A 299 -4.30 14.05 -15.84
C THR A 299 -5.43 14.62 -16.67
N LYS A 300 -5.07 15.47 -17.65
CA LYS A 300 -6.04 16.16 -18.52
C LYS A 300 -7.03 15.20 -19.20
N ASP A 301 -6.57 13.99 -19.57
CA ASP A 301 -7.39 12.99 -20.24
C ASP A 301 -8.46 12.41 -19.30
N ILE A 302 -8.05 11.99 -18.09
CA ILE A 302 -8.97 11.51 -17.04
C ILE A 302 -9.97 12.62 -16.69
N ARG A 303 -9.49 13.85 -16.48
CA ARG A 303 -10.33 15.00 -16.14
C ARG A 303 -11.39 15.29 -17.21
N HIS A 304 -11.02 15.31 -18.50
CA HIS A 304 -11.99 15.54 -19.58
C HIS A 304 -13.06 14.45 -19.62
N LYS A 305 -12.68 13.19 -19.41
CA LYS A 305 -13.63 12.08 -19.39
C LYS A 305 -14.55 12.13 -18.16
N LEU A 306 -14.02 12.48 -16.98
CA LEU A 306 -14.81 12.69 -15.77
C LEU A 306 -15.83 13.82 -15.95
N VAL A 307 -15.39 14.98 -16.46
CA VAL A 307 -16.30 16.12 -16.73
C VAL A 307 -17.38 15.72 -17.74
N LYS A 308 -17.01 15.03 -18.83
CA LYS A 308 -17.97 14.55 -19.82
C LYS A 308 -19.00 13.57 -19.22
N LEU A 309 -18.57 12.64 -18.37
CA LEU A 309 -19.47 11.71 -17.67
C LEU A 309 -20.43 12.43 -16.72
N ILE A 310 -19.94 13.40 -15.95
CA ILE A 310 -20.77 14.19 -15.02
C ILE A 310 -21.77 15.07 -15.77
N LEU A 311 -21.36 15.66 -16.90
CA LEU A 311 -22.22 16.51 -17.72
C LEU A 311 -23.25 15.71 -18.52
N ILE A 312 -22.91 14.52 -19.02
CA ILE A 312 -23.87 13.65 -19.72
C ILE A 312 -24.93 13.10 -18.77
N ARG A 313 -24.61 12.85 -17.49
CA ARG A 313 -25.61 12.45 -16.48
C ARG A 313 -26.57 13.57 -16.04
N LYS A 314 -26.30 14.82 -16.44
CA LYS A 314 -27.14 15.99 -16.14
C LYS A 314 -28.18 16.31 -17.23
N PHE A 315 -28.21 15.53 -18.31
CA PHE A 315 -29.21 15.57 -19.38
C PHE A 315 -29.86 14.20 -19.51
#